data_AF-A0A0C2X517-F1
#
_entry.id   AF-A0A0C2X517-F1
#
_cell.length_a   1.000
_cell.length_b   1.000
_cell.length_c   1.000
_cell.angle_alpha   90.00
_cell.angle_beta   90.00
_cell.angle_gamma   90.00
#
_symmetry.space_group_name_H-M   'P 1'
#
loop_
_entity.id
_entity.type
_entity.pdbx_description
1 polymer ?
#
loop_
_entity_poly.entity_id
_entity_poly.type
_entity_poly.pdbx_seq_one_letter_code
_entity_poly.pdbx_strand_id
1 'polypeptide(L)'
;MNSQDLLAYTLSNAGILHCFLGDLWKLRREHLNGESIFWLNEVPCVSITFVGIVVGVKPYDNNTCIWIDDGSAVVQTKLPHKLIIRIVESKNKDGKPLPKQEEKSMEPIFDVPRIGNTVKVLAKLEGAWQDQEQPVNLRIKDILICGNMEEVIHWTRVIELHKTKYSQPFVLPTAPSIYLPAISVPSTPQKHQPDSNDQVTPKPAPPISSPVRPIHTPAPSTSPEPITPELSRAYALPTRVAGLIRHPSRLRSSQLNLESLQTYLLYYMTCLVEHLWVPNDKTPTKRTANRRTQPARSHSDDKGEARSDLCTGFGLGYLMRVPELQNLAIRIIKAERKMAEKRKILRERENQRGSSTKPSEETSRSKKPTRPTNLKKDVKRLFERVILNLFHDGSIIVEGGKSRKWDQGEAELVNSIQLWKHKNSDTQSQYGDSTLISEVSLASTGGSDDLQLSDEDEGEDAYAPAIPCILRKPVISAIKYASQGRLQVEARTKTRGAPEEDILQQLKNLDSRWDHITSLTTTLEQLEKEDVIWEVSSGVWAMH
;
A
#
# COMPACT_ATOMS: atom_id res chain seq x y z
N MET A 1 30.46 -15.41 23.77
CA MET A 1 30.83 -14.97 22.41
C MET A 1 31.71 -13.74 22.56
N ASN A 2 32.90 -13.69 21.93
CA ASN A 2 33.79 -12.53 22.02
C ASN A 2 33.15 -11.34 21.30
N SER A 3 33.14 -10.17 21.95
CA SER A 3 32.51 -8.96 21.42
C SER A 3 33.17 -8.47 20.13
N GLN A 4 34.48 -8.64 19.99
CA GLN A 4 35.21 -8.26 18.79
C GLN A 4 34.82 -9.12 17.58
N ASP A 5 34.67 -10.43 17.78
CA ASP A 5 34.31 -11.35 16.69
C ASP A 5 32.88 -11.12 16.20
N LEU A 6 31.97 -10.80 17.13
CA LEU A 6 30.60 -10.42 16.81
C LEU A 6 30.56 -9.14 15.96
N LEU A 7 31.34 -8.12 16.33
CA LEU A 7 31.44 -6.87 15.60
C LEU A 7 32.06 -7.06 14.20
N ALA A 8 33.12 -7.87 14.11
CA ALA A 8 33.74 -8.21 12.84
C ALA A 8 32.75 -8.92 11.90
N TYR A 9 31.92 -9.83 12.44
CA TYR A 9 30.86 -10.48 11.68
C TYR A 9 29.81 -9.48 11.16
N THR A 10 29.28 -8.60 12.01
CA THR A 10 28.21 -7.67 11.59
C THR A 10 28.68 -6.67 10.54
N LEU A 11 29.96 -6.28 10.57
CA LEU A 11 30.58 -5.40 9.57
C LEU A 11 30.92 -6.12 8.25
N SER A 12 30.91 -7.46 8.23
CA SER A 12 31.17 -8.26 7.03
C SER A 12 29.93 -8.37 6.14
N ASN A 13 30.11 -8.82 4.89
CA ASN A 13 28.99 -9.14 3.99
C ASN A 13 28.06 -10.23 4.53
N ALA A 14 28.58 -11.14 5.37
CA ALA A 14 27.77 -12.17 6.01
C ALA A 14 26.83 -11.60 7.09
N GLY A 15 27.17 -10.43 7.63
CA GLY A 15 26.36 -9.67 8.59
C GLY A 15 25.29 -8.79 7.96
N ILE A 16 25.18 -8.75 6.62
CA ILE A 16 24.09 -8.07 5.92
C ILE A 16 22.85 -8.96 5.96
N LEU A 17 21.79 -8.49 6.62
CA LEU A 17 20.53 -9.25 6.69
C LEU A 17 19.59 -8.92 5.54
N HIS A 18 18.96 -9.94 4.97
CA HIS A 18 17.83 -9.76 4.06
C HIS A 18 16.54 -9.80 4.89
N CYS A 19 15.75 -8.74 4.89
CA CYS A 19 14.54 -8.68 5.71
C CYS A 19 13.40 -7.96 4.99
N PHE A 20 12.21 -8.07 5.58
CA PHE A 20 11.09 -7.19 5.26
C PHE A 20 11.26 -5.85 5.96
N LEU A 21 10.61 -4.80 5.47
CA LEU A 21 10.58 -3.52 6.15
C LEU A 21 9.90 -3.67 7.51
N GLY A 22 8.80 -4.42 7.61
CA GLY A 22 8.10 -4.71 8.86
C GLY A 22 8.98 -5.32 9.96
N ASP A 23 10.09 -5.97 9.59
CA ASP A 23 11.05 -6.52 10.55
C ASP A 23 11.88 -5.44 11.25
N LEU A 24 11.99 -4.24 10.68
CA LEU A 24 12.68 -3.09 11.29
C LEU A 24 12.10 -2.71 12.65
N TRP A 25 10.78 -2.89 12.83
CA TRP A 25 10.08 -2.61 14.07
C TRP A 25 10.28 -3.69 15.14
N LYS A 26 10.85 -4.84 14.77
CA LYS A 26 11.14 -5.96 15.67
C LYS A 26 12.61 -6.00 16.09
N LEU A 27 13.45 -5.10 15.57
CA LEU A 27 14.87 -5.10 15.86
C LEU A 27 15.12 -4.72 17.33
N ARG A 28 15.81 -5.61 18.06
CA ARG A 28 16.37 -5.30 19.38
C ARG A 28 17.71 -4.62 19.20
N ARG A 29 17.98 -3.54 19.94
CA ARG A 29 19.26 -2.84 19.89
C ARG A 29 20.12 -3.18 21.10
N GLU A 30 21.41 -3.38 20.87
CA GLU A 30 22.42 -3.56 21.91
C GLU A 30 23.64 -2.69 21.61
N HIS A 31 24.33 -2.25 22.66
CA HIS A 31 25.54 -1.46 22.56
C HIS A 31 26.76 -2.31 22.87
N LEU A 32 27.68 -2.41 21.93
CA LEU A 32 28.90 -3.18 22.07
C LEU A 32 30.10 -2.30 21.73
N ASN A 33 30.97 -2.05 22.72
CA ASN A 33 32.14 -1.19 22.57
C ASN A 33 31.83 0.21 22.00
N GLY A 34 30.66 0.77 22.35
CA GLY A 34 30.19 2.07 21.86
C GLY A 34 29.52 2.03 20.47
N GLU A 35 29.58 0.90 19.77
CA GLU A 35 28.85 0.72 18.51
C GLU A 35 27.45 0.14 18.77
N SER A 36 26.49 0.50 17.91
CA SER A 36 25.12 -0.03 17.98
C SER A 36 25.00 -1.26 17.09
N ILE A 37 24.67 -2.39 17.70
CA ILE A 37 24.33 -3.63 17.00
C ILE A 37 22.82 -3.84 17.12
N PHE A 38 22.20 -4.28 16.04
CA PHE A 38 20.78 -4.59 15.98
C PHE A 38 20.60 -6.08 15.82
N TRP A 39 19.56 -6.62 16.44
CA TRP A 39 19.24 -8.05 16.44
C TRP A 39 17.88 -8.23 15.83
N LEU A 40 17.82 -8.99 14.73
CA LEU A 40 16.57 -9.51 14.21
C LEU A 40 16.38 -10.91 14.77
N ASN A 41 15.48 -11.04 15.74
CA ASN A 41 15.40 -12.22 16.61
C ASN A 41 16.77 -12.49 17.26
N GLU A 42 17.40 -13.60 16.90
CA GLU A 42 18.70 -14.00 17.44
C GLU A 42 19.87 -13.63 16.53
N VAL A 43 19.66 -13.00 15.36
CA VAL A 43 20.75 -12.74 14.41
C VAL A 43 21.21 -11.26 14.44
N PRO A 44 22.50 -11.00 14.71
CA PRO A 44 23.04 -9.65 14.82
C PRO A 44 23.33 -9.04 13.44
N CYS A 45 23.14 -7.73 13.33
CA CYS A 45 23.34 -6.97 12.11
C CYS A 45 23.60 -5.49 12.40
N VAL A 46 24.24 -4.83 11.43
CA VAL A 46 24.35 -3.36 11.36
C VAL A 46 23.91 -2.82 9.99
N SER A 47 23.73 -3.72 9.03
CA SER A 47 23.30 -3.41 7.67
C SER A 47 22.25 -4.42 7.22
N ILE A 48 21.31 -3.93 6.42
CA ILE A 48 20.21 -4.71 5.89
C ILE A 48 20.08 -4.49 4.38
N THR A 49 19.49 -5.47 3.71
CA THR A 49 19.06 -5.40 2.32
C THR A 49 17.57 -5.70 2.24
N PHE A 50 16.83 -4.85 1.55
CA PHE A 50 15.41 -5.09 1.25
C PHE A 50 15.07 -4.70 -0.19
N VAL A 51 13.95 -5.20 -0.70
CA VAL A 51 13.39 -4.84 -2.00
C VAL A 51 11.97 -4.34 -1.79
N GLY A 52 11.62 -3.22 -2.42
CA GLY A 52 10.28 -2.68 -2.37
C GLY A 52 10.01 -1.65 -3.46
N ILE A 53 8.79 -1.16 -3.54
CA ILE A 53 8.32 -0.19 -4.52
C ILE A 53 8.44 1.21 -3.94
N VAL A 54 8.96 2.15 -4.73
CA VAL A 54 8.97 3.57 -4.36
C VAL A 54 7.55 4.13 -4.45
N VAL A 55 6.95 4.43 -3.30
CA VAL A 55 5.57 4.96 -3.21
C VAL A 55 5.54 6.49 -3.03
N GLY A 56 6.70 7.11 -2.84
CA GLY A 56 6.79 8.56 -2.74
C GLY A 56 8.20 9.07 -2.99
N VAL A 57 8.27 10.26 -3.58
CA VAL A 57 9.52 10.99 -3.79
C VAL A 57 9.29 12.46 -3.41
N LYS A 58 10.25 13.05 -2.71
CA LYS A 58 10.26 14.48 -2.40
C LYS A 58 11.71 14.99 -2.46
N PRO A 59 12.06 15.80 -3.47
CA PRO A 59 13.38 16.38 -3.56
C PRO A 59 13.57 17.45 -2.47
N TYR A 60 14.79 17.56 -1.97
CA TYR A 60 15.32 18.64 -1.13
C TYR A 60 16.66 19.09 -1.71
N ASP A 61 17.25 20.16 -1.19
CA ASP A 61 18.47 20.75 -1.76
C ASP A 61 19.66 19.76 -1.81
N ASN A 62 19.86 18.99 -0.72
CA ASN A 62 21.04 18.13 -0.56
C ASN A 62 20.73 16.63 -0.60
N ASN A 63 19.46 16.25 -0.64
CA ASN A 63 19.03 14.87 -0.66
C ASN A 63 17.63 14.75 -1.26
N THR A 64 17.25 13.55 -1.63
CA THR A 64 15.88 13.22 -1.95
C THR A 64 15.31 12.35 -0.84
N CYS A 65 14.16 12.73 -0.31
CA CYS A 65 13.40 11.87 0.58
C CYS A 65 12.56 10.90 -0.26
N ILE A 66 12.74 9.60 -0.04
CA ILE A 66 11.99 8.54 -0.70
C ILE A 66 11.19 7.74 0.32
N TRP A 67 10.02 7.25 -0.09
CA TRP A 67 9.18 6.33 0.66
C TRP A 67 9.15 5.01 -0.10
N ILE A 68 9.48 3.92 0.59
CA ILE A 68 9.58 2.58 0.00
C ILE A 68 8.62 1.67 0.75
N ASP A 69 7.82 0.92 0.01
CA ASP A 69 6.83 -0.05 0.51
C ASP A 69 7.17 -1.43 -0.05
N ASP A 70 7.26 -2.45 0.80
CA ASP A 70 7.48 -3.84 0.40
C ASP A 70 6.27 -4.73 0.72
N GLY A 71 5.10 -4.13 0.94
CA GLY A 71 3.86 -4.80 1.35
C GLY A 71 3.80 -5.16 2.83
N SER A 72 4.92 -5.14 3.55
CA SER A 72 4.95 -5.39 5.00
C SER A 72 4.91 -4.10 5.81
N ALA A 73 5.52 -3.02 5.30
CA ALA A 73 5.50 -1.69 5.88
C ALA A 73 6.05 -0.64 4.90
N VAL A 74 5.89 0.64 5.24
CA VAL A 74 6.44 1.77 4.48
C VAL A 74 7.53 2.47 5.29
N VAL A 75 8.73 2.59 4.73
CA VAL A 75 9.84 3.34 5.35
C VAL A 75 10.14 4.63 4.59
N GLN A 76 10.38 5.70 5.35
CA GLN A 76 10.86 6.97 4.82
C GLN A 76 12.37 7.06 5.03
N THR A 77 13.14 7.31 3.97
CA THR A 77 14.60 7.44 4.07
C THR A 77 15.12 8.57 3.19
N LYS A 78 16.31 9.08 3.55
CA LYS A 78 17.01 10.15 2.83
C LYS A 78 18.04 9.52 1.91
N LEU A 79 17.94 9.85 0.63
CA LEU A 79 18.86 9.48 -0.43
C LEU A 79 19.77 10.68 -0.74
N PRO A 80 21.04 10.69 -0.28
CA PRO A 80 22.00 11.71 -0.65
C PRO A 80 22.13 11.84 -2.16
N HIS A 81 22.14 13.07 -2.70
CA HIS A 81 22.34 13.28 -4.14
C HIS A 81 23.69 12.77 -4.63
N LYS A 82 24.68 12.60 -3.76
CA LYS A 82 26.00 12.06 -4.13
C LYS A 82 26.00 10.55 -4.40
N LEU A 83 24.91 9.83 -4.08
CA LEU A 83 24.82 8.40 -4.36
C LEU A 83 24.48 8.19 -5.84
N ILE A 84 25.36 7.48 -6.54
CA ILE A 84 25.13 7.05 -7.92
C ILE A 84 24.11 5.92 -7.89
N ILE A 85 23.00 6.11 -8.60
CA ILE A 85 21.97 5.10 -8.74
C ILE A 85 22.35 4.23 -9.93
N ARG A 86 22.54 2.94 -9.68
CA ARG A 86 22.85 2.00 -10.76
C ARG A 86 21.53 1.42 -11.25
N ILE A 87 21.29 1.59 -12.55
CA ILE A 87 20.21 0.91 -13.25
C ILE A 87 20.77 -0.44 -13.67
N VAL A 88 20.18 -1.54 -13.20
CA VAL A 88 20.53 -2.86 -13.71
C VAL A 88 19.86 -2.98 -15.07
N GLU A 89 20.57 -2.65 -16.14
CA GLU A 89 20.10 -2.94 -17.49
C GLU A 89 19.90 -4.45 -17.62
N SER A 90 18.66 -4.87 -17.88
CA SER A 90 18.37 -6.25 -18.22
C SER A 90 19.12 -6.58 -19.52
N LYS A 91 20.11 -7.47 -19.42
CA LYS A 91 20.86 -7.94 -20.59
C LYS A 91 19.86 -8.41 -21.65
N ASN A 92 19.89 -7.78 -22.83
CA ASN A 92 19.11 -8.25 -23.97
C ASN A 92 19.46 -9.72 -24.25
N LYS A 93 18.44 -10.52 -24.54
CA LYS A 93 18.51 -11.98 -24.74
C LYS A 93 19.46 -12.42 -25.87
N ASP A 94 19.97 -11.50 -26.68
CA ASP A 94 20.75 -11.80 -27.88
C ASP A 94 22.23 -12.07 -27.64
N GLY A 95 22.73 -12.00 -26.39
CA GLY A 95 24.07 -12.45 -26.02
C GLY A 95 25.24 -11.76 -26.75
N LYS A 96 24.98 -10.74 -27.56
CA LYS A 96 26.02 -9.99 -28.27
C LYS A 96 26.63 -8.97 -27.32
N PRO A 97 27.95 -9.02 -27.08
CA PRO A 97 28.63 -8.00 -26.30
C PRO A 97 28.45 -6.64 -26.99
N LEU A 98 27.89 -5.66 -26.28
CA LEU A 98 27.82 -4.29 -26.78
C LEU A 98 29.25 -3.81 -27.09
N PRO A 99 29.47 -3.10 -28.22
CA PRO A 99 30.76 -2.52 -28.53
C PRO A 99 31.22 -1.63 -27.38
N LYS A 100 32.46 -1.81 -26.92
CA LYS A 100 33.13 -0.96 -25.91
C LYS A 100 33.03 0.50 -26.38
N GLN A 101 32.04 1.23 -25.90
CA GLN A 101 32.02 2.68 -26.05
C GLN A 101 33.10 3.25 -25.15
N GLU A 102 34.01 4.03 -25.75
CA GLU A 102 35.01 4.82 -25.04
C GLU A 102 34.32 5.64 -23.95
N GLU A 103 34.89 5.59 -22.74
CA GLU A 103 34.52 6.39 -21.57
C GLU A 103 34.73 7.89 -21.87
N LYS A 104 33.85 8.49 -22.66
CA LYS A 104 33.65 9.94 -22.62
C LYS A 104 32.97 10.25 -21.30
N SER A 105 33.61 11.12 -20.52
CA SER A 105 33.14 11.63 -19.22
C SER A 105 31.68 12.09 -19.29
N MET A 106 30.75 11.17 -19.05
CA MET A 106 29.37 11.52 -18.78
C MET A 106 29.33 12.08 -17.37
N GLU A 107 28.86 13.32 -17.23
CA GLU A 107 28.44 13.83 -15.94
C GLU A 107 27.46 12.82 -15.33
N PRO A 108 27.62 12.46 -14.04
CA PRO A 108 26.77 11.47 -13.41
C PRO A 108 25.32 11.94 -13.48
N ILE A 109 24.52 11.29 -14.30
CA ILE A 109 23.07 11.50 -14.34
C ILE A 109 22.54 10.94 -13.02
N PHE A 110 22.15 11.83 -12.11
CA PHE A 110 21.54 11.45 -10.84
C PHE A 110 20.09 11.04 -11.07
N ASP A 111 19.89 9.79 -11.52
CA ASP A 111 18.55 9.25 -11.78
C ASP A 111 17.89 8.82 -10.47
N VAL A 112 17.27 9.78 -9.79
CA VAL A 112 16.42 9.53 -8.61
C VAL A 112 15.32 8.53 -8.98
N PRO A 113 15.07 7.48 -8.18
CA PRO A 113 14.04 6.50 -8.50
C PRO A 113 12.67 7.16 -8.53
N ARG A 114 11.84 6.80 -9.50
CA ARG A 114 10.50 7.36 -9.66
C ARG A 114 9.50 6.54 -8.86
N ILE A 115 8.34 7.15 -8.57
CA ILE A 115 7.21 6.44 -7.97
C ILE A 115 6.83 5.28 -8.89
N GLY A 116 6.65 4.09 -8.31
CA GLY A 116 6.37 2.84 -9.00
C GLY A 116 7.62 2.03 -9.39
N ASN A 117 8.83 2.56 -9.26
CA ASN A 117 10.03 1.76 -9.47
C ASN A 117 10.23 0.78 -8.31
N THR A 118 10.50 -0.48 -8.63
CA THR A 118 11.03 -1.47 -7.68
C THR A 118 12.50 -1.17 -7.46
N VAL A 119 12.91 -1.09 -6.20
CA VAL A 119 14.29 -0.80 -5.80
C VAL A 119 14.79 -1.83 -4.81
N LYS A 120 16.05 -2.25 -4.99
CA LYS A 120 16.81 -3.01 -4.00
C LYS A 120 17.72 -2.05 -3.25
N VAL A 121 17.58 -2.01 -1.94
CA VAL A 121 18.26 -1.05 -1.06
C VAL A 121 19.19 -1.79 -0.12
N LEU A 122 20.45 -1.37 -0.06
CA LEU A 122 21.39 -1.69 1.01
C LEU A 122 21.44 -0.49 1.97
N ALA A 123 21.06 -0.68 3.21
CA ALA A 123 21.01 0.37 4.22
C ALA A 123 21.82 0.00 5.47
N LYS A 124 22.52 0.99 6.02
CA LYS A 124 23.08 0.91 7.38
C LYS A 124 22.02 1.37 8.38
N LEU A 125 21.86 0.62 9.46
CA LEU A 125 20.98 0.97 10.57
C LEU A 125 21.66 2.03 11.44
N GLU A 126 20.98 3.14 11.69
CA GLU A 126 21.45 4.28 12.49
C GLU A 126 20.37 4.73 13.49
N GLY A 127 20.76 5.49 14.51
CA GLY A 127 19.86 6.15 15.45
C GLY A 127 20.03 5.71 16.90
N ALA A 128 19.80 6.65 17.82
CA ALA A 128 19.65 6.38 19.23
C ALA A 128 18.18 6.02 19.52
N TRP A 129 17.93 4.83 20.06
CA TRP A 129 16.70 4.54 20.77
C TRP A 129 16.70 5.41 22.02
N GLN A 130 16.12 6.60 21.93
CA GLN A 130 15.89 7.44 23.10
C GLN A 130 14.50 7.17 23.69
N ASP A 131 13.54 6.77 22.86
CA ASP A 131 12.19 6.37 23.28
C ASP A 131 11.67 5.22 22.40
N GLN A 132 10.92 4.30 23.00
CA GLN A 132 10.40 3.03 22.42
C GLN A 132 9.58 3.16 21.13
N GLU A 133 9.33 4.37 20.65
CA GLU A 133 8.35 4.67 19.61
C GLU A 133 8.96 5.17 18.30
N GLN A 134 10.28 5.45 18.26
CA GLN A 134 10.90 5.92 17.02
C GLN A 134 11.42 4.76 16.15
N PRO A 135 11.08 4.74 14.85
CA PRO A 135 11.58 3.73 13.93
C PRO A 135 13.09 3.87 13.75
N VAL A 136 13.78 2.75 13.49
CA VAL A 136 15.22 2.72 13.18
C VAL A 136 15.50 3.59 11.97
N ASN A 137 16.47 4.50 12.06
CA ASN A 137 16.84 5.35 10.94
C ASN A 137 17.67 4.54 9.94
N LEU A 138 17.33 4.67 8.66
CA LEU A 138 18.04 4.01 7.57
C LEU A 138 18.94 5.01 6.84
N ARG A 139 20.25 4.74 6.82
CA ARG A 139 21.19 5.42 5.94
C ARG A 139 21.47 4.54 4.72
N ILE A 140 20.95 4.96 3.56
CA ILE A 140 21.18 4.28 2.29
C ILE A 140 22.68 4.26 1.97
N LYS A 141 23.20 3.07 1.71
CA LYS A 141 24.56 2.82 1.23
C LYS A 141 24.56 2.59 -0.28
N ASP A 142 23.58 1.83 -0.77
CA ASP A 142 23.39 1.57 -2.19
C ASP A 142 21.89 1.43 -2.50
N ILE A 143 21.49 1.82 -3.70
CA ILE A 143 20.13 1.67 -4.21
C ILE A 143 20.18 1.32 -5.70
N LEU A 144 19.51 0.22 -6.05
CA LEU A 144 19.49 -0.32 -7.40
C LEU A 144 18.04 -0.34 -7.88
N ILE A 145 17.76 0.27 -9.03
CA ILE A 145 16.47 0.09 -9.70
C ILE A 145 16.48 -1.30 -10.32
N CYS A 146 15.50 -2.12 -9.97
CA CYS A 146 15.44 -3.53 -10.36
C CYS A 146 14.10 -3.88 -11.03
N GLY A 147 14.05 -5.06 -11.65
CA GLY A 147 12.84 -5.53 -12.34
C GLY A 147 11.75 -6.01 -11.38
N ASN A 148 10.51 -6.05 -11.86
CA ASN A 148 9.31 -6.36 -11.07
C ASN A 148 9.34 -7.74 -10.36
N MET A 149 10.17 -8.67 -10.82
CA MET A 149 10.29 -10.02 -10.22
C MET A 149 11.20 -10.07 -8.99
N GLU A 150 12.06 -9.06 -8.79
CA GLU A 150 13.03 -9.06 -7.69
C GLU A 150 12.37 -8.96 -6.32
N GLU A 151 11.19 -8.35 -6.24
CA GLU A 151 10.39 -8.29 -5.02
C GLU A 151 9.95 -9.69 -4.58
N VAL A 152 9.37 -10.48 -5.48
CA VAL A 152 8.94 -11.86 -5.20
C VAL A 152 10.12 -12.75 -4.81
N ILE A 153 11.24 -12.65 -5.55
CA ILE A 153 12.47 -13.41 -5.25
C ILE A 153 12.99 -13.05 -3.85
N HIS A 154 13.01 -11.74 -3.52
CA HIS A 154 13.42 -11.27 -2.20
C HIS A 154 12.48 -11.79 -1.11
N TRP A 155 11.17 -11.73 -1.30
CA TRP A 155 10.18 -12.21 -0.34
C TRP A 155 10.34 -13.70 -0.04
N THR A 156 10.44 -14.55 -1.08
CA THR A 156 10.65 -15.99 -0.91
C THR A 156 11.90 -16.26 -0.08
N ARG A 157 13.00 -15.55 -0.38
CA ARG A 157 14.26 -15.67 0.37
C ARG A 157 14.13 -15.21 1.82
N VAL A 158 13.46 -14.09 2.07
CA VAL A 158 13.27 -13.58 3.45
C VAL A 158 12.39 -14.53 4.27
N ILE A 159 11.32 -15.08 3.70
CA ILE A 159 10.47 -16.08 4.36
C ILE A 159 11.28 -17.33 4.72
N GLU A 160 12.10 -17.83 3.79
CA GLU A 160 12.99 -18.96 4.04
C GLU A 160 14.00 -18.65 5.16
N LEU A 161 14.60 -17.46 5.14
CA LEU A 161 15.54 -17.02 6.19
C LEU A 161 14.86 -16.91 7.56
N HIS A 162 13.62 -16.44 7.64
CA HIS A 162 12.86 -16.46 8.90
C HIS A 162 12.66 -17.88 9.41
N LYS A 163 12.26 -18.81 8.55
CA LYS A 163 12.02 -20.22 8.92
C LYS A 163 13.29 -20.95 9.33
N THR A 164 14.42 -20.68 8.67
CA THR A 164 15.63 -21.50 8.78
C THR A 164 16.73 -20.87 9.61
N LYS A 165 16.93 -19.54 9.51
CA LYS A 165 18.09 -18.84 10.08
C LYS A 165 17.72 -17.93 11.24
N TYR A 166 16.69 -17.09 11.09
CA TYR A 166 16.38 -16.05 12.08
C TYR A 166 15.69 -16.60 13.33
N SER A 167 15.04 -17.76 13.26
CA SER A 167 14.45 -18.42 14.42
C SER A 167 15.41 -19.31 15.21
N GLN A 168 16.65 -19.50 14.74
CA GLN A 168 17.64 -20.34 15.42
C GLN A 168 18.60 -19.50 16.27
N PRO A 169 19.11 -20.02 17.40
CA PRO A 169 20.17 -19.36 18.16
C PRO A 169 21.37 -19.07 17.26
N PHE A 170 21.86 -17.82 17.29
CA PHE A 170 22.97 -17.44 16.44
C PHE A 170 24.27 -18.10 16.88
N VAL A 171 24.91 -18.78 15.93
CA VAL A 171 26.25 -19.35 16.07
C VAL A 171 27.17 -18.57 15.15
N LEU A 172 28.27 -18.03 15.69
CA LEU A 172 29.26 -17.35 14.88
C LEU A 172 29.77 -18.31 13.80
N PRO A 173 29.72 -17.93 12.51
CA PRO A 173 30.35 -18.75 11.49
C PRO A 173 31.82 -18.92 11.85
N THR A 174 32.25 -20.17 12.05
CA THR A 174 33.67 -20.45 12.25
C THR A 174 34.35 -19.98 10.97
N ALA A 175 35.29 -19.04 11.09
CA ALA A 175 36.04 -18.58 9.93
C ALA A 175 36.52 -19.82 9.18
N PRO A 176 36.29 -19.92 7.85
CA PRO A 176 36.75 -21.07 7.10
C PRO A 176 38.22 -21.19 7.41
N SER A 177 38.61 -22.27 8.10
CA SER A 177 40.01 -22.54 8.37
C SER A 177 40.61 -22.66 7.00
N ILE A 178 41.26 -21.59 6.54
CA ILE A 178 42.05 -21.61 5.33
C ILE A 178 43.22 -22.50 5.74
N TYR A 179 43.00 -23.82 5.66
CA TYR A 179 44.05 -24.79 5.50
C TYR A 179 44.66 -24.43 4.16
N LEU A 180 45.55 -23.43 4.19
CA LEU A 180 46.60 -23.34 3.21
C LEU A 180 47.23 -24.74 3.24
N PRO A 181 47.12 -25.55 2.16
CA PRO A 181 47.82 -26.82 2.13
C PRO A 181 49.25 -26.48 2.50
N ALA A 182 49.80 -27.17 3.51
CA ALA A 182 51.13 -26.92 3.99
C ALA A 182 52.05 -26.91 2.76
N ILE A 183 52.44 -25.71 2.32
CA ILE A 183 53.44 -25.56 1.29
C ILE A 183 54.67 -26.12 1.97
N SER A 184 55.02 -27.35 1.60
CA SER A 184 56.25 -28.00 2.00
C SER A 184 57.35 -27.02 1.69
N VAL A 185 57.90 -26.38 2.73
CA VAL A 185 59.00 -25.43 2.60
C VAL A 185 60.08 -26.17 1.81
N PRO A 186 60.40 -25.77 0.56
CA PRO A 186 61.46 -26.42 -0.16
C PRO A 186 62.73 -26.24 0.66
N SER A 187 63.38 -27.36 1.01
CA SER A 187 64.67 -27.35 1.69
C SER A 187 65.61 -26.43 0.94
N THR A 188 66.22 -25.52 1.69
CA THR A 188 67.21 -24.58 1.21
C THR A 188 68.30 -25.35 0.45
N PRO A 189 68.63 -24.98 -0.81
CA PRO A 189 69.62 -25.72 -1.57
C PRO A 189 70.99 -25.61 -0.89
N GLN A 190 71.53 -26.74 -0.45
CA GLN A 190 72.92 -26.87 -0.09
C GLN A 190 73.79 -26.59 -1.33
N LYS A 191 74.72 -25.65 -1.15
CA LYS A 191 75.75 -25.27 -2.09
C LYS A 191 76.66 -26.49 -2.37
N HIS A 192 76.43 -27.18 -3.48
CA HIS A 192 77.36 -28.19 -4.01
C HIS A 192 78.19 -27.61 -5.17
N GLN A 193 79.47 -27.96 -5.11
CA GLN A 193 80.58 -27.63 -5.99
C GLN A 193 80.35 -28.00 -7.48
N PRO A 194 81.12 -27.39 -8.39
CA PRO A 194 81.09 -27.72 -9.80
C PRO A 194 81.96 -28.95 -10.05
N ASP A 195 81.41 -29.98 -10.69
CA ASP A 195 82.20 -30.91 -11.49
C ASP A 195 81.38 -31.39 -12.70
N SER A 196 81.82 -30.89 -13.86
CA SER A 196 82.31 -31.66 -15.00
C SER A 196 81.55 -32.92 -15.47
N ASN A 197 81.25 -32.87 -16.77
CA ASN A 197 81.17 -33.97 -17.74
C ASN A 197 79.84 -34.70 -18.02
N ASP A 198 79.40 -34.46 -19.26
CA ASP A 198 79.07 -35.44 -20.30
C ASP A 198 77.82 -36.34 -20.21
N GLN A 199 76.94 -36.09 -21.19
CA GLN A 199 76.44 -37.06 -22.19
C GLN A 199 75.06 -37.75 -22.04
N VAL A 200 74.32 -37.61 -23.16
CA VAL A 200 73.30 -38.49 -23.79
C VAL A 200 71.80 -38.31 -23.42
N THR A 201 71.03 -38.14 -24.49
CA THR A 201 69.56 -38.06 -24.74
C THR A 201 68.83 -39.41 -24.51
N PRO A 202 67.53 -39.68 -24.86
CA PRO A 202 66.41 -38.87 -25.41
C PRO A 202 64.96 -39.10 -24.82
N LYS A 203 64.02 -38.19 -25.15
CA LYS A 203 62.53 -38.35 -25.41
C LYS A 203 61.58 -38.85 -24.27
N PRO A 204 60.22 -38.80 -24.40
CA PRO A 204 59.30 -38.07 -25.31
C PRO A 204 58.08 -37.37 -24.64
N ALA A 205 57.37 -36.49 -25.37
CA ALA A 205 56.05 -35.92 -25.03
C ALA A 205 54.88 -36.80 -25.55
N PRO A 206 53.65 -36.68 -24.99
CA PRO A 206 52.44 -36.30 -25.77
C PRO A 206 51.31 -35.62 -24.90
N PRO A 207 50.02 -35.51 -25.33
CA PRO A 207 49.50 -34.48 -26.24
C PRO A 207 48.24 -33.74 -25.70
N ILE A 208 47.82 -32.71 -26.44
CA ILE A 208 46.63 -31.86 -26.21
C ILE A 208 45.44 -32.40 -27.02
N SER A 209 44.25 -32.46 -26.43
CA SER A 209 42.99 -32.82 -27.08
C SER A 209 41.85 -31.86 -26.74
N SER A 210 41.14 -31.41 -27.78
CA SER A 210 39.90 -30.62 -27.76
C SER A 210 38.64 -31.51 -27.85
N PRO A 211 37.44 -31.03 -27.46
CA PRO A 211 36.17 -31.48 -28.05
C PRO A 211 35.31 -30.28 -28.56
N VAL A 212 34.89 -30.23 -29.83
CA VAL A 212 33.71 -30.82 -30.51
C VAL A 212 32.35 -30.33 -29.99
N ARG A 213 31.62 -29.64 -30.88
CA ARG A 213 30.23 -29.16 -30.76
C ARG A 213 29.23 -30.20 -31.30
N PRO A 214 27.96 -30.20 -30.84
CA PRO A 214 26.86 -30.80 -31.57
C PRO A 214 25.97 -29.76 -32.28
N ILE A 215 25.44 -30.18 -33.42
CA ILE A 215 24.52 -29.51 -34.34
C ILE A 215 23.11 -30.03 -34.02
N HIS A 216 22.11 -29.14 -33.94
CA HIS A 216 20.69 -29.52 -34.00
C HIS A 216 19.90 -28.63 -34.97
N THR A 217 18.99 -29.30 -35.67
CA THR A 217 18.09 -28.90 -36.76
C THR A 217 16.85 -28.12 -36.28
N PRO A 218 16.16 -27.35 -37.17
CA PRO A 218 15.04 -26.49 -36.79
C PRO A 218 13.67 -27.15 -37.04
N ALA A 219 12.68 -26.81 -36.20
CA ALA A 219 11.26 -27.06 -36.43
C ALA A 219 10.49 -25.72 -36.37
N PRO A 220 9.39 -25.54 -37.13
CA PRO A 220 8.70 -24.26 -37.27
C PRO A 220 7.71 -24.03 -36.12
N SER A 221 7.75 -22.81 -35.58
CA SER A 221 6.89 -22.33 -34.49
C SER A 221 5.67 -21.60 -35.06
N THR A 222 4.49 -22.19 -34.91
CA THR A 222 3.18 -21.52 -35.03
C THR A 222 2.76 -21.05 -33.65
N SER A 223 2.60 -19.73 -33.48
CA SER A 223 2.12 -19.08 -32.26
C SER A 223 0.73 -18.49 -32.51
N PRO A 224 -0.30 -18.84 -31.73
CA PRO A 224 -1.46 -17.98 -31.53
C PRO A 224 -1.27 -17.16 -30.24
N GLU A 225 -1.41 -15.84 -30.36
CA GLU A 225 -1.51 -14.91 -29.24
C GLU A 225 -2.74 -15.21 -28.38
N PRO A 226 -2.65 -15.20 -27.04
CA PRO A 226 -3.81 -14.99 -26.20
C PRO A 226 -3.91 -13.50 -25.86
N ILE A 227 -4.96 -12.88 -26.40
CA ILE A 227 -5.53 -11.63 -25.91
C ILE A 227 -6.03 -11.91 -24.48
N THR A 228 -5.32 -11.42 -23.46
CA THR A 228 -5.84 -11.42 -22.09
C THR A 228 -6.86 -10.31 -21.93
N PRO A 229 -8.09 -10.58 -21.47
CA PRO A 229 -9.08 -9.56 -21.19
C PRO A 229 -8.70 -8.83 -19.89
N GLU A 230 -8.58 -7.52 -20.03
CA GLU A 230 -8.53 -6.52 -18.98
C GLU A 230 -9.88 -6.47 -18.24
N LEU A 231 -10.20 -7.47 -17.42
CA LEU A 231 -11.38 -7.44 -16.56
C LEU A 231 -11.09 -8.17 -15.24
N SER A 232 -10.81 -7.37 -14.21
CA SER A 232 -11.13 -7.60 -12.78
C SER A 232 -10.30 -6.63 -11.94
N ARG A 233 -10.53 -5.32 -12.10
CA ARG A 233 -10.13 -4.32 -11.11
C ARG A 233 -11.24 -4.21 -10.07
N ALA A 234 -11.57 -5.35 -9.44
CA ALA A 234 -12.45 -5.33 -8.29
C ALA A 234 -11.65 -4.72 -7.14
N TYR A 235 -12.06 -3.53 -6.71
CA TYR A 235 -11.55 -2.90 -5.50
C TYR A 235 -12.04 -3.70 -4.29
N ALA A 236 -11.45 -4.87 -4.05
CA ALA A 236 -11.37 -5.38 -2.69
C ALA A 236 -10.57 -4.32 -1.94
N LEU A 237 -11.27 -3.40 -1.24
CA LEU A 237 -10.65 -2.58 -0.21
C LEU A 237 -9.92 -3.57 0.68
N PRO A 238 -8.57 -3.61 0.65
CA PRO A 238 -7.88 -4.59 1.45
C PRO A 238 -8.25 -4.26 2.87
N THR A 239 -8.77 -5.23 3.61
CA THR A 239 -8.97 -5.16 5.07
C THR A 239 -7.66 -4.80 5.80
N ARG A 240 -6.54 -4.69 5.07
CA ARG A 240 -5.21 -4.23 5.48
C ARG A 240 -4.85 -2.77 5.14
N VAL A 241 -5.70 -2.00 4.46
CA VAL A 241 -5.54 -0.53 4.29
C VAL A 241 -6.06 0.24 5.52
N ALA A 242 -6.34 -0.44 6.63
CA ALA A 242 -6.42 0.18 7.96
C ALA A 242 -5.07 0.81 8.43
N GLY A 243 -4.07 0.93 7.55
CA GLY A 243 -3.05 1.96 7.69
C GLY A 243 -3.72 3.33 7.49
N LEU A 244 -4.10 3.99 8.60
CA LEU A 244 -4.81 5.27 8.63
C LEU A 244 -4.50 6.19 7.43
N ILE A 245 -5.50 6.43 6.60
CA ILE A 245 -5.38 7.37 5.48
C ILE A 245 -5.02 8.75 6.03
N ARG A 246 -4.12 9.47 5.33
CA ARG A 246 -3.69 10.81 5.73
C ARG A 246 -4.88 11.76 5.74
N HIS A 247 -4.90 12.75 6.63
CA HIS A 247 -5.95 13.77 6.61
C HIS A 247 -6.09 14.45 5.21
N PRO A 248 -7.30 14.66 4.67
CA PRO A 248 -7.52 15.21 3.32
C PRO A 248 -6.80 16.54 3.06
N SER A 249 -6.74 17.42 4.06
CA SER A 249 -6.02 18.72 3.97
C SER A 249 -4.56 18.58 3.58
N ARG A 250 -3.94 17.42 3.81
CA ARG A 250 -2.52 17.14 3.55
C ARG A 250 -2.25 16.56 2.17
N LEU A 251 -3.28 16.29 1.38
CA LEU A 251 -3.13 15.84 0.00
C LEU A 251 -2.43 16.91 -0.82
N ARG A 252 -1.48 16.50 -1.66
CA ARG A 252 -0.77 17.39 -2.59
C ARG A 252 -1.69 17.74 -3.76
N SER A 253 -1.39 18.83 -4.47
CA SER A 253 -2.15 19.23 -5.67
C SER A 253 -2.24 18.14 -6.75
N SER A 254 -1.21 17.29 -6.87
CA SER A 254 -1.20 16.15 -7.80
C SER A 254 -2.13 15.00 -7.38
N GLN A 255 -2.55 14.98 -6.11
CA GLN A 255 -3.46 14.00 -5.53
C GLN A 255 -4.88 14.57 -5.41
N LEU A 256 -5.14 15.80 -5.86
CA LEU A 256 -6.49 16.38 -5.84
C LEU A 256 -7.21 15.99 -7.12
N ASN A 257 -7.75 14.77 -7.15
CA ASN A 257 -8.52 14.22 -8.27
C ASN A 257 -9.81 13.51 -7.78
N LEU A 258 -10.64 13.09 -8.73
CA LEU A 258 -11.91 12.40 -8.47
C LEU A 258 -11.72 11.10 -7.65
N GLU A 259 -10.72 10.30 -8.01
CA GLU A 259 -10.38 9.02 -7.37
C GLU A 259 -10.04 9.20 -5.88
N SER A 260 -9.39 10.32 -5.54
CA SER A 260 -9.07 10.63 -4.15
C SER A 260 -10.34 10.94 -3.36
N LEU A 261 -11.27 11.74 -3.89
CA LEU A 261 -12.54 11.95 -3.19
C LEU A 261 -13.33 10.64 -3.03
N GLN A 262 -13.35 9.79 -4.07
CA GLN A 262 -13.96 8.46 -4.04
C GLN A 262 -13.39 7.59 -2.92
N THR A 263 -12.06 7.51 -2.82
CA THR A 263 -11.36 6.74 -1.79
C THR A 263 -11.72 7.22 -0.38
N TYR A 264 -11.69 8.54 -0.15
CA TYR A 264 -11.95 9.12 1.17
C TYR A 264 -13.42 9.03 1.58
N LEU A 265 -14.35 9.16 0.62
CA LEU A 265 -15.78 9.03 0.87
C LEU A 265 -16.14 7.59 1.25
N LEU A 266 -15.64 6.60 0.50
CA LEU A 266 -15.87 5.19 0.81
C LEU A 266 -15.23 4.78 2.15
N TYR A 267 -14.02 5.25 2.43
CA TYR A 267 -13.34 5.03 3.72
C TYR A 267 -14.15 5.63 4.88
N TYR A 268 -14.64 6.86 4.74
CA TYR A 268 -15.48 7.51 5.72
C TYR A 268 -16.74 6.70 6.03
N MET A 269 -17.49 6.29 4.98
CA MET A 269 -18.70 5.48 5.15
C MET A 269 -18.41 4.14 5.83
N THR A 270 -17.35 3.47 5.40
CA THR A 270 -16.98 2.14 5.93
C THR A 270 -16.61 2.21 7.41
N CYS A 271 -15.68 3.09 7.78
CA CYS A 271 -15.23 3.20 9.17
C CYS A 271 -16.37 3.61 10.11
N LEU A 272 -17.24 4.53 9.69
CA LEU A 272 -18.35 4.95 10.56
C LEU A 272 -19.34 3.81 10.78
N VAL A 273 -19.70 3.06 9.73
CA VAL A 273 -20.59 1.90 9.88
C VAL A 273 -19.96 0.84 10.76
N GLU A 274 -18.68 0.51 10.57
CA GLU A 274 -17.97 -0.47 11.40
C GLU A 274 -17.97 -0.08 12.88
N HIS A 275 -17.68 1.19 13.19
CA HIS A 275 -17.68 1.68 14.58
C HIS A 275 -19.06 1.66 15.24
N LEU A 276 -20.12 1.92 14.48
CA LEU A 276 -21.49 1.89 14.98
C LEU A 276 -22.04 0.47 15.10
N TRP A 277 -21.52 -0.46 14.30
CA TRP A 277 -21.93 -1.85 14.30
C TRP A 277 -21.34 -2.65 15.46
N VAL A 278 -20.25 -2.19 16.09
CA VAL A 278 -19.67 -2.87 17.25
C VAL A 278 -20.77 -3.07 18.28
N PRO A 279 -21.21 -4.33 18.52
CA PRO A 279 -22.23 -4.60 19.50
C PRO A 279 -21.73 -4.01 20.80
N ASN A 280 -22.53 -3.12 21.39
CA ASN A 280 -22.31 -2.62 22.74
C ASN A 280 -22.57 -3.82 23.68
N ASP A 281 -21.66 -4.80 23.64
CA ASP A 281 -21.57 -5.92 24.54
C ASP A 281 -21.22 -5.28 25.86
N LYS A 282 -22.30 -4.94 26.57
CA LYS A 282 -22.31 -4.24 27.84
C LYS A 282 -21.14 -4.77 28.64
N THR A 283 -20.12 -3.93 28.81
CA THR A 283 -19.10 -4.11 29.84
C THR A 283 -19.82 -4.65 31.06
N PRO A 284 -19.47 -5.83 31.58
CA PRO A 284 -20.22 -6.49 32.64
C PRO A 284 -20.25 -5.51 33.81
N THR A 285 -21.34 -4.76 33.92
CA THR A 285 -21.52 -3.78 34.97
C THR A 285 -21.56 -4.61 36.22
N LYS A 286 -20.46 -4.59 36.97
CA LYS A 286 -20.22 -5.37 38.17
C LYS A 286 -21.48 -5.27 39.01
N ARG A 287 -22.27 -6.34 38.99
CA ARG A 287 -23.59 -6.39 39.61
C ARG A 287 -23.33 -6.28 41.10
N THR A 288 -23.40 -5.07 41.64
CA THR A 288 -23.27 -4.80 43.06
C THR A 288 -24.41 -5.56 43.73
N ALA A 289 -24.06 -6.68 44.34
CA ALA A 289 -24.96 -7.55 45.07
C ALA A 289 -25.43 -6.81 46.33
N ASN A 290 -26.46 -5.98 46.19
CA ASN A 290 -27.28 -5.56 47.31
C ASN A 290 -28.58 -4.93 46.82
N ARG A 291 -29.59 -5.76 46.51
CA ARG A 291 -30.97 -5.34 46.72
C ARG A 291 -31.89 -6.51 47.02
N ARG A 292 -32.25 -6.51 48.30
CA ARG A 292 -33.31 -7.23 49.01
C ARG A 292 -34.60 -7.32 48.19
N THR A 293 -35.13 -8.54 48.18
CA THR A 293 -36.47 -9.01 47.79
C THR A 293 -37.61 -7.97 47.82
N GLN A 294 -38.23 -7.77 46.66
CA GLN A 294 -39.68 -7.54 46.56
C GLN A 294 -40.27 -8.40 45.44
N PRO A 295 -41.42 -9.07 45.66
CA PRO A 295 -42.17 -9.75 44.62
C PRO A 295 -43.34 -8.87 44.17
N ALA A 296 -43.37 -8.47 42.90
CA ALA A 296 -44.63 -8.06 42.27
C ALA A 296 -44.58 -8.26 40.76
N ARG A 297 -45.48 -9.16 40.34
CA ARG A 297 -45.98 -9.44 39.01
C ARG A 297 -46.17 -8.18 38.14
N SER A 298 -45.62 -8.22 36.94
CA SER A 298 -46.34 -7.89 35.69
C SER A 298 -45.58 -8.47 34.50
N HIS A 299 -46.20 -9.47 33.87
CA HIS A 299 -45.83 -9.99 32.55
C HIS A 299 -46.21 -8.93 31.52
N SER A 300 -45.22 -8.31 30.89
CA SER A 300 -45.34 -7.75 29.55
C SER A 300 -44.16 -8.28 28.75
N ASP A 301 -44.41 -9.36 28.00
CA ASP A 301 -43.54 -9.92 26.96
C ASP A 301 -43.41 -8.92 25.80
N ASP A 302 -42.86 -7.74 26.06
CA ASP A 302 -42.46 -6.80 25.02
C ASP A 302 -41.01 -7.10 24.63
N LYS A 303 -40.85 -8.22 23.91
CA LYS A 303 -39.55 -8.75 23.48
C LYS A 303 -38.99 -7.90 22.33
N GLY A 304 -38.32 -6.81 22.68
CA GLY A 304 -36.94 -6.54 22.27
C GLY A 304 -36.56 -6.52 20.77
N GLU A 305 -37.46 -6.24 19.83
CA GLU A 305 -37.12 -6.12 18.40
C GLU A 305 -36.63 -4.72 17.96
N ALA A 306 -36.66 -3.73 18.86
CA ALA A 306 -36.38 -2.31 18.56
C ALA A 306 -34.91 -1.94 18.25
N ARG A 307 -34.02 -2.92 18.02
CA ARG A 307 -32.61 -2.66 17.63
C ARG A 307 -32.35 -2.80 16.14
N SER A 308 -33.37 -3.10 15.34
CA SER A 308 -33.24 -3.36 13.91
C SER A 308 -33.29 -2.11 13.01
N ASP A 309 -33.65 -0.94 13.56
CA ASP A 309 -33.80 0.32 12.79
C ASP A 309 -32.60 1.28 12.96
N LEU A 310 -31.38 0.75 13.11
CA LEU A 310 -30.20 1.60 12.96
C LEU A 310 -30.05 1.93 11.48
N CYS A 311 -30.43 3.16 11.11
CA CYS A 311 -30.24 3.66 9.75
C CYS A 311 -28.76 3.58 9.35
N THR A 312 -28.46 2.69 8.40
CA THR A 312 -27.10 2.45 7.90
C THR A 312 -26.74 3.32 6.71
N GLY A 313 -27.72 3.92 6.04
CA GLY A 313 -27.52 4.73 4.84
C GLY A 313 -27.21 6.21 5.11
N PHE A 314 -26.38 6.78 4.25
CA PHE A 314 -25.93 8.18 4.24
C PHE A 314 -26.61 8.93 3.10
N GLY A 315 -27.28 10.05 3.38
CA GLY A 315 -27.76 10.95 2.32
C GLY A 315 -26.62 11.71 1.65
N LEU A 316 -26.82 12.20 0.42
CA LEU A 316 -25.85 13.10 -0.23
C LEU A 316 -25.68 14.41 0.56
N GLY A 317 -26.77 14.96 1.11
CA GLY A 317 -26.74 16.13 1.99
C GLY A 317 -25.90 15.90 3.24
N TYR A 318 -25.95 14.69 3.82
CA TYR A 318 -25.11 14.28 4.94
C TYR A 318 -23.63 14.29 4.57
N LEU A 319 -23.26 13.60 3.48
CA LEU A 319 -21.86 13.45 3.06
C LEU A 319 -21.21 14.80 2.70
N MET A 320 -22.00 15.76 2.22
CA MET A 320 -21.55 17.12 1.94
C MET A 320 -21.32 17.98 3.19
N ARG A 321 -21.90 17.62 4.35
CA ARG A 321 -21.72 18.31 5.64
C ARG A 321 -20.45 17.87 6.36
N VAL A 322 -19.87 16.73 6.00
CA VAL A 322 -18.59 16.26 6.54
C VAL A 322 -17.48 17.26 6.16
N PRO A 323 -16.93 18.03 7.12
CA PRO A 323 -16.05 19.17 6.79
C PRO A 323 -14.82 18.77 5.99
N GLU A 324 -14.23 17.61 6.29
CA GLU A 324 -13.01 17.14 5.63
C GLU A 324 -13.27 16.71 4.18
N LEU A 325 -14.42 16.06 3.91
CA LEU A 325 -14.83 15.69 2.55
C LEU A 325 -15.23 16.92 1.74
N GLN A 326 -15.96 17.86 2.34
CA GLN A 326 -16.35 19.11 1.70
C GLN A 326 -15.12 19.93 1.30
N ASN A 327 -14.17 20.09 2.22
CA ASN A 327 -12.91 20.79 1.96
C ASN A 327 -12.08 20.10 0.86
N LEU A 328 -12.06 18.77 0.84
CA LEU A 328 -11.41 18.02 -0.23
C LEU A 328 -12.06 18.30 -1.59
N ALA A 329 -13.39 18.22 -1.69
CA ALA A 329 -14.14 18.49 -2.90
C ALA A 329 -13.91 19.91 -3.44
N ILE A 330 -13.93 20.92 -2.55
CA ILE A 330 -13.64 22.32 -2.92
C ILE A 330 -12.22 22.44 -3.49
N ARG A 331 -11.24 21.78 -2.85
CA ARG A 331 -9.84 21.81 -3.31
C ARG A 331 -9.65 21.13 -4.65
N ILE A 332 -10.36 20.03 -4.90
CA ILE A 332 -10.38 19.34 -6.20
C ILE A 332 -10.93 20.27 -7.28
N ILE A 333 -12.09 20.90 -7.08
CA ILE A 333 -12.68 21.82 -8.06
C ILE A 333 -11.76 23.00 -8.36
N LYS A 334 -11.16 23.59 -7.32
CA LYS A 334 -10.18 24.68 -7.49
C LYS A 334 -8.96 24.20 -8.29
N ALA A 335 -8.46 22.99 -8.03
CA ALA A 335 -7.34 22.40 -8.75
C ALA A 335 -7.71 22.11 -10.22
N GLU A 336 -8.87 21.52 -10.49
CA GLU A 336 -9.37 21.24 -11.84
C GLU A 336 -9.53 22.52 -12.65
N ARG A 337 -10.14 23.58 -12.09
CA ARG A 337 -10.27 24.89 -12.75
C ARG A 337 -8.90 25.50 -13.07
N LYS A 338 -7.96 25.46 -12.12
CA LYS A 338 -6.59 25.94 -12.33
C LYS A 338 -5.88 25.16 -13.43
N MET A 339 -6.09 23.85 -13.51
CA MET A 339 -5.52 23.01 -14.57
C MET A 339 -6.17 23.26 -15.93
N ALA A 340 -7.49 23.47 -15.97
CA ALA A 340 -8.22 23.83 -17.18
C ALA A 340 -7.78 25.20 -17.74
N GLU A 341 -7.59 26.19 -16.87
CA GLU A 341 -7.06 27.51 -17.24
C GLU A 341 -5.63 27.42 -17.79
N LYS A 342 -4.74 26.67 -17.12
CA LYS A 342 -3.39 26.42 -17.64
C LYS A 342 -3.40 25.73 -19.01
N ARG A 343 -4.30 24.75 -19.22
CA ARG A 343 -4.47 24.09 -20.52
C ARG A 343 -4.97 25.06 -21.60
N LYS A 344 -5.88 25.97 -21.25
CA LYS A 344 -6.36 27.02 -22.16
C LYS A 344 -5.24 27.97 -22.58
N ILE A 345 -4.46 28.47 -21.62
CA ILE A 345 -3.31 29.34 -21.88
C ILE A 345 -2.26 28.65 -22.76
N LEU A 346 -2.00 27.36 -22.51
CA LEU A 346 -1.04 26.59 -23.31
C LEU A 346 -1.52 26.44 -24.76
N ARG A 347 -2.81 26.13 -24.97
CA ARG A 347 -3.42 26.04 -26.32
C ARG A 347 -3.40 27.39 -27.05
N GLU A 348 -3.66 28.49 -26.35
CA GLU A 348 -3.58 29.83 -26.94
C GLU A 348 -2.15 30.18 -27.38
N ARG A 349 -1.14 29.81 -26.57
CA ARG A 349 0.28 29.99 -26.94
C ARG A 349 0.72 29.12 -28.12
N GLU A 350 0.21 27.90 -28.21
CA GLU A 350 0.48 26.99 -29.33
C GLU A 350 -0.13 27.53 -30.63
N ASN A 351 -1.38 28.01 -30.58
CA ASN A 351 -2.05 28.62 -31.73
C ASN A 351 -1.35 29.89 -32.22
N GLN A 352 -0.79 30.71 -31.32
CA GLN A 352 0.00 31.90 -31.70
C GLN A 352 1.33 31.55 -32.37
N ARG A 353 1.94 30.42 -32.01
CA ARG A 353 3.21 29.97 -32.63
C ARG A 353 3.02 29.39 -34.04
N GLY A 354 1.84 28.83 -34.34
CA GLY A 354 1.53 28.27 -35.66
C GLY A 354 1.11 29.31 -36.73
N SER A 355 0.78 30.54 -36.34
CA SER A 355 0.35 31.60 -37.26
C SER A 355 1.51 32.58 -37.52
N SER A 356 2.36 32.28 -38.50
CA SER A 356 3.49 33.12 -38.91
C SER A 356 3.09 34.36 -39.74
N THR A 357 1.80 34.69 -39.81
CA THR A 357 1.31 35.87 -40.54
C THR A 357 1.43 37.11 -39.66
N LYS A 358 2.21 38.09 -40.13
CA LYS A 358 2.55 39.35 -39.43
C LYS A 358 1.34 39.99 -38.71
N PRO A 359 1.48 40.41 -37.44
CA PRO A 359 0.39 41.02 -36.69
C PRO A 359 0.16 42.45 -37.17
N SER A 360 -1.05 42.71 -37.68
CA SER A 360 -1.60 44.07 -37.77
C SER A 360 -2.04 44.48 -36.37
N GLU A 361 -1.55 45.62 -35.88
CA GLU A 361 -1.94 46.23 -34.61
C GLU A 361 -3.43 46.62 -34.64
N GLU A 362 -4.31 45.71 -34.22
CA GLU A 362 -5.68 46.06 -33.87
C GLU A 362 -5.92 45.85 -32.38
N THR A 363 -6.12 46.98 -31.70
CA THR A 363 -6.37 47.18 -30.28
C THR A 363 -7.71 46.56 -29.85
N SER A 364 -7.79 45.23 -29.78
CA SER A 364 -9.02 44.55 -29.38
C SER A 364 -9.19 44.56 -27.84
N ARG A 365 -10.16 45.37 -27.38
CA ARG A 365 -10.67 45.44 -26.01
C ARG A 365 -10.88 44.06 -25.39
N SER A 366 -10.16 43.76 -24.31
CA SER A 366 -10.28 42.49 -23.58
C SER A 366 -11.71 42.31 -23.03
N LYS A 367 -12.44 41.33 -23.54
CA LYS A 367 -13.74 40.93 -22.99
C LYS A 367 -13.54 40.46 -21.54
N LYS A 368 -14.21 41.15 -20.61
CA LYS A 368 -14.16 40.86 -19.16
C LYS A 368 -14.50 39.39 -18.86
N PRO A 369 -13.88 38.81 -17.82
CA PRO A 369 -13.92 37.39 -17.54
C PRO A 369 -15.32 36.88 -17.17
N THR A 370 -15.50 35.62 -17.53
CA THR A 370 -16.64 34.71 -17.37
C THR A 370 -17.34 34.80 -16.00
N ARG A 371 -18.68 34.73 -16.06
CA ARG A 371 -19.65 34.68 -14.95
C ARG A 371 -19.13 33.92 -13.72
N PRO A 372 -19.38 34.40 -12.48
CA PRO A 372 -18.99 33.70 -11.26
C PRO A 372 -19.64 32.31 -11.25
N THR A 373 -18.81 31.27 -11.30
CA THR A 373 -19.24 29.88 -11.22
C THR A 373 -19.74 29.57 -9.82
N ASN A 374 -20.95 29.02 -9.72
CA ASN A 374 -21.56 28.62 -8.44
C ASN A 374 -20.80 27.41 -7.85
N LEU A 375 -19.87 27.68 -6.94
CA LEU A 375 -19.00 26.65 -6.33
C LEU A 375 -19.82 25.56 -5.62
N LYS A 376 -20.91 25.93 -4.93
CA LYS A 376 -21.80 24.98 -4.24
C LYS A 376 -22.38 23.96 -5.22
N LYS A 377 -22.85 24.42 -6.38
CA LYS A 377 -23.40 23.55 -7.43
C LYS A 377 -22.35 22.59 -7.98
N ASP A 378 -21.12 23.05 -8.16
CA ASP A 378 -20.03 22.21 -8.67
C ASP A 378 -19.57 21.19 -7.63
N VAL A 379 -19.55 21.55 -6.34
CA VAL A 379 -19.29 20.61 -5.23
C VAL A 379 -20.36 19.54 -5.20
N LYS A 380 -21.66 19.91 -5.22
CA LYS A 380 -22.75 18.94 -5.25
C LYS A 380 -22.61 17.95 -6.41
N ARG A 381 -22.40 18.46 -7.63
CA ARG A 381 -22.17 17.63 -8.83
C ARG A 381 -20.98 16.70 -8.71
N LEU A 382 -19.91 17.13 -8.03
CA LEU A 382 -18.73 16.31 -7.81
C LEU A 382 -19.05 15.13 -6.88
N PHE A 383 -19.80 15.36 -5.80
CA PHE A 383 -20.26 14.29 -4.90
C PHE A 383 -21.22 13.34 -5.60
N GLU A 384 -22.23 13.85 -6.33
CA GLU A 384 -23.16 13.03 -7.14
C GLU A 384 -22.38 12.11 -8.08
N ARG A 385 -21.39 12.64 -8.80
CA ARG A 385 -20.52 11.85 -9.70
C ARG A 385 -19.74 10.76 -8.95
N VAL A 386 -19.19 11.07 -7.77
CA VAL A 386 -18.46 10.07 -6.96
C VAL A 386 -19.37 8.97 -6.47
N ILE A 387 -20.56 9.31 -5.99
CA ILE A 387 -21.56 8.33 -5.51
C ILE A 387 -21.99 7.43 -6.67
N LEU A 388 -22.27 7.99 -7.84
CA LEU A 388 -22.61 7.18 -9.03
C LEU A 388 -21.47 6.24 -9.43
N ASN A 389 -20.21 6.70 -9.39
CA ASN A 389 -19.06 5.84 -9.66
C ASN A 389 -18.98 4.70 -8.65
N LEU A 390 -19.07 4.99 -7.35
CA LEU A 390 -19.04 3.98 -6.29
C LEU A 390 -20.17 2.96 -6.41
N PHE A 391 -21.36 3.42 -6.80
CA PHE A 391 -22.53 2.58 -7.01
C PHE A 391 -22.32 1.65 -8.21
N HIS A 392 -21.86 2.17 -9.35
CA HIS A 392 -21.56 1.35 -10.52
C HIS A 392 -20.39 0.38 -10.29
N ASP A 393 -19.41 0.77 -9.47
CA ASP A 393 -18.31 -0.09 -9.05
C ASP A 393 -18.75 -1.19 -8.07
N GLY A 394 -19.99 -1.16 -7.58
CA GLY A 394 -20.51 -2.11 -6.59
C GLY A 394 -19.95 -1.90 -5.18
N SER A 395 -19.31 -0.75 -4.92
CA SER A 395 -18.68 -0.42 -3.63
C SER A 395 -19.68 0.15 -2.62
N ILE A 396 -20.81 0.67 -3.07
CA ILE A 396 -21.93 1.11 -2.26
C ILE A 396 -23.24 0.58 -2.85
N ILE A 397 -24.27 0.53 -2.01
CA ILE A 397 -25.64 0.19 -2.39
C ILE A 397 -26.56 1.40 -2.10
N VAL A 398 -27.70 1.47 -2.79
CA VAL A 398 -28.78 2.41 -2.44
C VAL A 398 -29.69 1.69 -1.46
N GLU A 399 -29.81 2.20 -0.25
CA GLU A 399 -30.69 1.66 0.79
C GLU A 399 -32.04 2.39 0.78
N GLY A 400 -33.14 1.63 0.62
CA GLY A 400 -34.47 2.19 0.79
C GLY A 400 -34.74 2.48 2.27
N GLY A 401 -34.97 3.74 2.63
CA GLY A 401 -35.23 4.12 4.01
C GLY A 401 -35.01 5.60 4.28
N LYS A 402 -35.19 6.00 5.54
CA LYS A 402 -34.86 7.36 5.98
C LYS A 402 -33.35 7.52 6.02
N SER A 403 -32.79 8.48 5.30
CA SER A 403 -31.36 8.82 5.39
C SER A 403 -30.94 9.21 6.81
N ARG A 404 -29.70 8.86 7.19
CA ARG A 404 -29.08 9.32 8.43
C ARG A 404 -29.00 10.84 8.44
N LYS A 405 -29.40 11.46 9.56
CA LYS A 405 -29.32 12.90 9.76
C LYS A 405 -27.97 13.28 10.36
N TRP A 406 -27.35 14.33 9.84
CA TRP A 406 -26.11 14.84 10.41
C TRP A 406 -26.41 15.57 11.73
N ASP A 407 -25.86 15.09 12.84
CA ASP A 407 -25.93 15.77 14.13
C ASP A 407 -24.55 16.10 14.70
N GLN A 408 -24.52 16.97 15.71
CA GLN A 408 -23.28 17.41 16.36
C GLN A 408 -22.59 16.25 17.11
N GLY A 409 -23.34 15.27 17.62
CA GLY A 409 -22.79 14.13 18.33
C GLY A 409 -22.03 13.18 17.40
N GLU A 410 -22.51 13.00 16.16
CA GLU A 410 -21.79 12.27 15.14
C GLU A 410 -20.52 12.99 14.70
N ALA A 411 -20.53 14.33 14.63
CA ALA A 411 -19.31 15.10 14.37
C ALA A 411 -18.26 14.84 15.47
N GLU A 412 -18.67 14.82 16.73
CA GLU A 412 -17.80 14.46 17.86
C GLU A 412 -17.32 13.01 17.78
N LEU A 413 -18.18 12.08 17.39
CA LEU A 413 -17.83 10.67 17.19
C LEU A 413 -16.77 10.52 16.09
N VAL A 414 -16.97 11.14 14.93
CA VAL A 414 -16.01 11.13 13.80
C VAL A 414 -14.65 11.66 14.26
N ASN A 415 -14.65 12.74 15.04
CA ASN A 415 -13.44 13.29 15.63
C ASN A 415 -12.79 12.32 16.64
N SER A 416 -13.59 11.64 17.46
CA SER A 416 -13.11 10.67 18.46
C SER A 416 -12.49 9.41 17.84
N ILE A 417 -13.01 8.97 16.70
CA ILE A 417 -12.51 7.81 15.94
C ILE A 417 -11.10 8.08 15.38
N GLN A 418 -10.64 9.35 15.39
CA GLN A 418 -9.38 9.76 14.77
C GLN A 418 -9.27 9.24 13.34
N LEU A 419 -10.39 9.29 12.61
CA LEU A 419 -10.54 8.74 11.27
C LEU A 419 -9.40 9.17 10.35
N TRP A 420 -8.91 10.39 10.58
CA TRP A 420 -7.80 11.03 9.91
C TRP A 420 -6.57 11.10 10.83
N LYS A 421 -5.41 10.60 10.39
CA LYS A 421 -4.18 10.70 11.19
C LYS A 421 -3.68 12.14 11.30
N HIS A 422 -3.89 12.77 12.47
CA HIS A 422 -3.22 14.01 12.85
C HIS A 422 -1.82 13.67 13.41
N LYS A 423 -0.76 14.19 12.79
CA LYS A 423 0.64 13.91 13.20
C LYS A 423 1.08 14.70 14.44
N ASN A 424 0.17 15.35 15.17
CA ASN A 424 0.53 16.38 16.14
C ASN A 424 0.31 15.97 17.61
N SER A 425 0.03 14.70 17.93
CA SER A 425 -0.17 14.28 19.32
C SER A 425 1.12 14.27 20.16
N ASP A 426 2.28 13.91 19.59
CA ASP A 426 3.38 13.42 20.46
C ASP A 426 4.56 14.38 20.64
N THR A 427 4.38 15.70 20.48
CA THR A 427 5.51 16.65 20.67
C THR A 427 5.18 18.00 21.32
N GLN A 428 4.06 18.14 22.04
CA GLN A 428 3.80 19.33 22.85
C GLN A 428 3.75 19.02 24.35
N SER A 429 4.92 18.78 24.93
CA SER A 429 5.18 19.19 26.30
C SER A 429 6.13 20.40 26.27
N GLN A 430 5.62 21.50 26.81
CA GLN A 430 6.30 22.57 27.51
C GLN A 430 7.71 22.94 27.03
N TYR A 431 7.80 24.07 26.33
CA TYR A 431 8.65 25.24 26.65
C TYR A 431 8.94 26.00 25.36
N GLY A 432 8.69 27.31 25.37
CA GLY A 432 9.37 28.23 24.45
C GLY A 432 8.52 28.71 23.27
N ASP A 433 7.82 29.81 23.54
CA ASP A 433 7.87 31.02 22.73
C ASP A 433 7.49 30.98 21.23
N SER A 434 6.31 31.56 20.98
CA SER A 434 5.98 32.46 19.87
C SER A 434 6.99 32.51 18.71
N THR A 435 6.65 31.88 17.58
CA THR A 435 6.97 32.42 16.24
C THR A 435 6.09 31.78 15.16
N LEU A 436 5.06 32.53 14.75
CA LEU A 436 4.68 32.75 13.34
C LEU A 436 4.78 31.54 12.40
N ILE A 437 3.86 30.58 12.51
CA ILE A 437 3.35 29.96 11.28
C ILE A 437 2.18 30.84 10.87
N SER A 438 2.45 31.72 9.91
CA SER A 438 1.41 32.37 9.14
C SER A 438 0.51 31.27 8.56
N GLU A 439 -0.62 31.03 9.22
CA GLU A 439 -1.87 30.90 8.49
C GLU A 439 -1.81 31.97 7.40
N VAL A 440 -1.73 31.52 6.16
CA VAL A 440 -2.13 32.37 5.05
C VAL A 440 -3.61 32.60 5.30
N SER A 441 -3.89 33.61 6.11
CA SER A 441 -5.10 34.40 6.06
C SER A 441 -5.25 34.72 4.58
N LEU A 442 -6.09 33.94 3.91
CA LEU A 442 -6.77 34.37 2.71
C LEU A 442 -7.41 35.69 3.10
N ALA A 443 -6.70 36.78 2.81
CA ALA A 443 -7.16 38.12 3.02
C ALA A 443 -8.44 38.29 2.18
N SER A 444 -9.57 38.06 2.83
CA SER A 444 -10.69 38.98 2.95
C SER A 444 -10.86 39.99 1.81
N THR A 445 -10.86 39.54 0.57
CA THR A 445 -11.54 40.26 -0.50
C THR A 445 -12.97 39.77 -0.51
N GLY A 446 -13.72 40.29 0.48
CA GLY A 446 -15.18 40.34 0.62
C GLY A 446 -15.98 39.28 -0.12
N GLY A 447 -16.29 38.19 0.58
CA GLY A 447 -17.20 37.16 0.11
C GLY A 447 -17.05 35.89 0.93
N SER A 448 -17.34 35.95 2.23
CA SER A 448 -17.65 34.76 3.02
C SER A 448 -19.02 34.26 2.55
N ASP A 449 -19.08 33.81 1.30
CA ASP A 449 -20.16 32.96 0.82
C ASP A 449 -19.90 31.63 1.52
N ASP A 450 -20.24 31.60 2.81
CA ASP A 450 -20.38 30.38 3.57
C ASP A 450 -21.22 29.49 2.68
N LEU A 451 -20.66 28.35 2.29
CA LEU A 451 -21.35 27.35 1.47
C LEU A 451 -22.47 26.78 2.36
N GLN A 452 -23.50 27.57 2.65
CA GLN A 452 -24.71 27.18 3.34
C GLN A 452 -25.25 26.01 2.53
N LEU A 453 -25.06 24.82 3.05
CA LEU A 453 -25.55 23.60 2.45
C LEU A 453 -27.08 23.70 2.44
N SER A 454 -27.72 23.24 1.37
CA SER A 454 -29.18 23.21 1.35
C SER A 454 -29.65 22.27 2.46
N ASP A 455 -30.83 22.52 3.00
CA ASP A 455 -31.46 21.63 3.96
C ASP A 455 -31.56 20.21 3.40
N GLU A 456 -31.47 19.21 4.29
CA GLU A 456 -31.62 17.80 3.93
C GLU A 456 -33.03 17.59 3.34
N ASP A 457 -33.08 17.00 2.15
CA ASP A 457 -34.35 16.61 1.52
C ASP A 457 -34.81 15.29 2.15
N GLU A 458 -36.02 15.25 2.70
CA GLU A 458 -36.56 14.04 3.34
C GLU A 458 -36.74 12.88 2.35
N GLY A 459 -36.76 13.17 1.04
CA GLY A 459 -36.81 12.18 -0.04
C GLY A 459 -35.45 11.81 -0.63
N GLU A 460 -34.33 12.19 0.00
CA GLU A 460 -32.99 11.87 -0.51
C GLU A 460 -32.66 10.39 -0.34
N ASP A 461 -32.17 9.77 -1.42
CA ASP A 461 -31.68 8.39 -1.42
C ASP A 461 -30.58 8.19 -0.37
N ALA A 462 -30.65 7.08 0.37
CA ALA A 462 -29.65 6.72 1.35
C ALA A 462 -28.63 5.78 0.72
N TYR A 463 -27.34 6.06 0.89
CA TYR A 463 -26.25 5.24 0.34
C TYR A 463 -25.52 4.50 1.46
N ALA A 464 -25.30 3.19 1.32
CA ALA A 464 -24.59 2.41 2.32
C ALA A 464 -23.37 1.69 1.72
N PRO A 465 -22.25 1.54 2.44
CA PRO A 465 -21.08 0.82 1.93
C PRO A 465 -21.40 -0.68 1.75
N ALA A 466 -20.92 -1.28 0.65
CA ALA A 466 -21.11 -2.71 0.36
C ALA A 466 -20.12 -3.58 1.15
N ILE A 467 -20.23 -3.53 2.49
CA ILE A 467 -19.32 -4.21 3.42
C ILE A 467 -19.99 -5.41 4.09
N PRO A 468 -19.20 -6.38 4.60
CA PRO A 468 -19.75 -7.64 5.11
C PRO A 468 -20.82 -7.49 6.18
N CYS A 469 -20.71 -6.52 7.11
CA CYS A 469 -21.70 -6.35 8.16
C CYS A 469 -23.10 -5.97 7.63
N ILE A 470 -23.16 -5.21 6.53
CA ILE A 470 -24.41 -4.86 5.83
C ILE A 470 -24.88 -6.02 4.95
N LEU A 471 -23.97 -6.63 4.19
CA LEU A 471 -24.28 -7.70 3.25
C LEU A 471 -24.63 -9.05 3.93
N ARG A 472 -24.26 -9.23 5.20
CA ARG A 472 -24.44 -10.48 5.96
C ARG A 472 -25.84 -11.08 5.84
N LYS A 473 -26.88 -10.33 6.21
CA LYS A 473 -28.26 -10.86 6.25
C LYS A 473 -28.77 -11.21 4.84
N PRO A 474 -28.64 -10.33 3.83
CA PRO A 474 -28.98 -10.67 2.45
C PRO A 474 -28.22 -11.88 1.91
N VAL A 475 -26.91 -11.98 2.14
CA VAL A 475 -26.07 -13.09 1.65
C VAL A 475 -26.47 -14.42 2.28
N ILE A 476 -26.66 -14.47 3.61
CA ILE A 476 -27.18 -15.69 4.28
C ILE A 476 -28.52 -16.12 3.68
N SER A 477 -29.39 -15.16 3.38
CA SER A 477 -30.71 -15.44 2.81
C SER A 477 -30.57 -15.99 1.38
N ALA A 478 -29.71 -15.39 0.56
CA ALA A 478 -29.41 -15.85 -0.79
C ALA A 478 -28.82 -17.27 -0.81
N ILE A 479 -27.89 -17.61 0.11
CA ILE A 479 -27.34 -18.97 0.26
C ILE A 479 -28.46 -19.97 0.57
N LYS A 480 -29.36 -19.65 1.51
CA LYS A 480 -30.50 -20.51 1.86
C LYS A 480 -31.39 -20.77 0.65
N TYR A 481 -31.78 -19.73 -0.09
CA TYR A 481 -32.62 -19.88 -1.28
C TYR A 481 -31.92 -20.67 -2.40
N ALA A 482 -30.65 -20.37 -2.68
CA ALA A 482 -29.87 -21.08 -3.70
C ALA A 482 -29.72 -22.57 -3.37
N SER A 483 -29.49 -22.91 -2.09
CA SER A 483 -29.40 -24.31 -1.65
C SER A 483 -30.74 -25.06 -1.71
N GLN A 484 -31.86 -24.39 -1.47
CA GLN A 484 -33.20 -25.01 -1.50
C GLN A 484 -33.67 -25.30 -2.93
N GLY A 485 -33.38 -24.41 -3.89
CA GLY A 485 -33.77 -24.60 -5.30
C GLY A 485 -33.12 -25.83 -5.95
N ARG A 486 -31.89 -26.18 -5.56
CA ARG A 486 -31.16 -27.34 -6.09
C ARG A 486 -31.68 -28.69 -5.57
N LEU A 487 -32.31 -28.73 -4.39
CA LEU A 487 -32.85 -29.96 -3.82
C LEU A 487 -33.95 -30.60 -4.68
N GLN A 488 -34.61 -29.84 -5.55
CA GLN A 488 -35.64 -30.38 -6.45
C GLN A 488 -35.09 -30.97 -7.75
N VAL A 489 -33.91 -30.53 -8.22
CA VAL A 489 -33.39 -30.91 -9.54
C VAL A 489 -32.36 -32.04 -9.44
N GLU A 490 -31.62 -32.15 -8.33
CA GLU A 490 -30.49 -33.09 -8.23
C GLU A 490 -30.54 -33.96 -6.97
N ALA A 491 -31.56 -34.81 -6.81
CA ALA A 491 -31.60 -35.84 -5.76
C ALA A 491 -30.48 -36.92 -5.84
N ARG A 492 -29.44 -36.72 -6.67
CA ARG A 492 -28.37 -37.68 -6.96
C ARG A 492 -26.95 -37.19 -6.69
N THR A 493 -26.69 -35.88 -6.56
CA THR A 493 -25.35 -35.33 -6.27
C THR A 493 -25.25 -34.90 -4.81
N LYS A 494 -24.22 -35.38 -4.10
CA LYS A 494 -24.09 -35.25 -2.63
C LYS A 494 -23.57 -33.89 -2.14
N THR A 495 -23.27 -32.96 -3.04
CA THR A 495 -22.71 -31.65 -2.69
C THR A 495 -23.82 -30.66 -2.34
N ARG A 496 -24.06 -30.47 -1.05
CA ARG A 496 -24.95 -29.44 -0.51
C ARG A 496 -24.19 -28.12 -0.44
N GLY A 497 -24.37 -27.24 -1.43
CA GLY A 497 -23.80 -25.89 -1.43
C GLY A 497 -24.22 -25.08 -2.66
N ALA A 498 -23.93 -23.78 -2.66
CA ALA A 498 -24.18 -22.87 -3.77
C ALA A 498 -22.87 -22.17 -4.18
N PRO A 499 -22.54 -22.12 -5.48
CA PRO A 499 -21.40 -21.34 -5.95
C PRO A 499 -21.63 -19.84 -5.73
N GLU A 500 -20.55 -19.05 -5.61
CA GLU A 500 -20.62 -17.60 -5.40
C GLU A 500 -21.49 -16.90 -6.46
N GLU A 501 -21.41 -17.33 -7.71
CA GLU A 501 -22.19 -16.77 -8.83
C GLU A 501 -23.71 -17.00 -8.65
N ASP A 502 -24.11 -18.18 -8.15
CA ASP A 502 -25.52 -18.47 -7.88
C ASP A 502 -26.03 -17.65 -6.69
N ILE A 503 -25.19 -17.44 -5.67
CA ILE A 503 -25.52 -16.61 -4.51
C ILE A 503 -25.69 -15.15 -4.96
N LEU A 504 -24.78 -14.63 -5.79
CA LEU A 504 -24.88 -13.30 -6.39
C LEU A 504 -26.14 -13.16 -7.25
N GLN A 505 -26.43 -14.12 -8.11
CA GLN A 505 -27.62 -14.09 -8.95
C GLN A 505 -28.90 -14.12 -8.10
N GLN A 506 -28.92 -14.95 -7.05
CA GLN A 506 -30.04 -15.00 -6.12
C GLN A 506 -30.21 -13.69 -5.35
N LEU A 507 -29.11 -13.05 -4.97
CA LEU A 507 -29.13 -11.74 -4.33
C LEU A 507 -29.80 -10.70 -5.24
N LYS A 508 -29.38 -10.61 -6.51
CA LYS A 508 -29.97 -9.70 -7.51
C LYS A 508 -31.45 -9.98 -7.78
N ASN A 509 -31.84 -11.25 -7.76
CA ASN A 509 -33.25 -11.64 -7.93
C ASN A 509 -34.13 -11.25 -6.74
N LEU A 510 -33.56 -11.11 -5.54
CA LEU A 510 -34.31 -10.73 -4.34
C LEU A 510 -34.63 -9.23 -4.31
N ASP A 511 -33.71 -8.38 -4.77
CA ASP A 511 -33.84 -6.93 -4.70
C ASP A 511 -32.86 -6.24 -5.66
N SER A 512 -33.34 -5.24 -6.41
CA SER A 512 -32.55 -4.50 -7.41
C SER A 512 -31.41 -3.67 -6.80
N ARG A 513 -31.45 -3.43 -5.48
CA ARG A 513 -30.36 -2.75 -4.76
C ARG A 513 -29.02 -3.48 -4.87
N TRP A 514 -29.02 -4.77 -5.21
CA TRP A 514 -27.84 -5.61 -5.30
C TRP A 514 -27.28 -5.76 -6.73
N ASP A 515 -27.92 -5.15 -7.74
CA ASP A 515 -27.60 -5.36 -9.16
C ASP A 515 -26.13 -5.08 -9.52
N HIS A 516 -25.54 -4.09 -8.85
CA HIS A 516 -24.18 -3.64 -9.09
C HIS A 516 -23.11 -4.34 -8.24
N ILE A 517 -23.48 -5.20 -7.29
CA ILE A 517 -22.48 -5.97 -6.54
C ILE A 517 -21.82 -6.99 -7.49
N THR A 518 -20.49 -6.95 -7.54
CA THR A 518 -19.67 -7.77 -8.46
C THR A 518 -18.98 -8.94 -7.78
N SER A 519 -18.76 -8.89 -6.47
CA SER A 519 -18.09 -9.93 -5.69
C SER A 519 -18.62 -9.96 -4.26
N LEU A 520 -18.74 -11.16 -3.69
CA LEU A 520 -19.11 -11.42 -2.29
C LEU A 520 -17.96 -12.01 -1.48
N THR A 521 -16.81 -12.25 -2.09
CA THR A 521 -15.66 -12.95 -1.51
C THR A 521 -15.34 -12.49 -0.08
N THR A 522 -15.15 -11.18 0.14
CA THR A 522 -14.85 -10.64 1.49
C THR A 522 -15.97 -10.91 2.51
N THR A 523 -17.23 -10.90 2.07
CA THR A 523 -18.37 -11.19 2.96
C THR A 523 -18.46 -12.67 3.29
N LEU A 524 -18.20 -13.54 2.31
CA LEU A 524 -18.20 -15.00 2.49
C LEU A 524 -17.06 -15.44 3.40
N GLU A 525 -15.84 -14.93 3.18
CA GLU A 525 -14.68 -15.17 4.06
C GLU A 525 -14.96 -14.73 5.52
N GLN A 526 -15.63 -13.58 5.71
CA GLN A 526 -15.99 -13.13 7.04
C GLN A 526 -17.06 -14.04 7.68
N LEU A 527 -18.07 -14.46 6.91
CA LEU A 527 -19.12 -15.36 7.42
C LEU A 527 -18.57 -16.74 7.77
N GLU A 528 -17.57 -17.22 7.03
CA GLU A 528 -16.86 -18.46 7.34
C GLU A 528 -16.05 -18.33 8.63
N LYS A 529 -15.31 -17.23 8.79
CA LYS A 529 -14.59 -16.95 10.04
C LYS A 529 -15.50 -16.87 11.27
N GLU A 530 -16.77 -16.50 11.08
CA GLU A 530 -17.79 -16.44 12.12
C GLU A 530 -18.53 -17.78 12.34
N ASP A 531 -18.09 -18.88 11.71
CA ASP A 531 -18.71 -20.21 11.74
C ASP A 531 -20.20 -20.19 11.33
N VAL A 532 -20.60 -19.27 10.43
CA VAL A 532 -21.98 -19.17 9.92
C VAL A 532 -22.15 -20.03 8.66
N ILE A 533 -21.13 -20.02 7.81
CA ILE A 533 -21.05 -20.78 6.56
C ILE A 533 -19.69 -21.47 6.49
N TRP A 534 -19.50 -22.37 5.53
CA TRP A 534 -18.21 -22.99 5.22
C TRP A 534 -18.08 -23.27 3.72
N GLU A 535 -16.83 -23.32 3.24
CA GLU A 535 -16.53 -23.68 1.86
C GLU A 535 -16.49 -25.23 1.69
N VAL A 536 -17.46 -25.77 0.94
CA VAL A 536 -17.60 -27.22 0.69
C VAL A 536 -16.58 -27.72 -0.33
N SER A 537 -16.31 -26.88 -1.32
CA SER A 537 -15.35 -27.08 -2.40
C SER A 537 -15.01 -25.70 -2.95
N SER A 538 -13.88 -25.55 -3.65
CA SER A 538 -13.43 -24.27 -4.21
C SER A 538 -14.56 -23.45 -4.85
N GLY A 539 -14.94 -22.33 -4.23
CA GLY A 539 -15.97 -21.40 -4.65
C GLY A 539 -17.42 -21.78 -4.30
N VAL A 540 -17.65 -22.88 -3.57
CA VAL A 540 -18.99 -23.40 -3.24
C VAL A 540 -19.22 -23.32 -1.73
N TRP A 541 -20.25 -22.58 -1.34
CA TRP A 541 -20.52 -22.22 0.05
C TRP A 541 -21.79 -22.89 0.56
N ALA A 542 -21.76 -23.32 1.82
CA ALA A 542 -22.93 -23.90 2.49
C ALA A 542 -23.08 -23.33 3.89
N MET A 543 -24.33 -23.31 4.38
CA MET A 543 -24.59 -23.02 5.80
C MET A 543 -24.06 -24.17 6.67
N HIS A 544 -23.58 -23.85 7.86
CA HIS A 544 -23.25 -24.84 8.89
C HIS A 544 -24.46 -25.63 9.40
#